data_AF-A0A350YSB5-F1
#
_entry.id   AF-A0A350YSB5-F1
#
_cell.length_a   1.000
_cell.length_b   1.000
_cell.length_c   1.000
_cell.angle_alpha   90.00
_cell.angle_beta   90.00
_cell.angle_gamma   90.00
#
_symmetry.space_group_name_H-M   'P 1'
#
loop_
_entity.id
_entity.type
_entity.pdbx_description
1 polymer ?
#
loop_
_entity_poly.entity_id
_entity_poly.type
_entity_poly.pdbx_seq_one_letter_code
_entity_poly.pdbx_strand_id
1 'polypeptide(L)'
;MSIVETIQKFVSNDTRLAHLFERVRENAELYLIAKQRQKGCDGMGEVATLKDDFTYSLNQMVRYCKEKGYLSGDISYGIDLIAGDICGTQPE
;
A
#
# COMPACT_ATOMS: atom_id res chain seq x y z
N MET A 1 12.70 10.27 2.40
CA MET A 1 11.31 10.56 1.99
C MET A 1 10.71 9.23 1.57
N SER A 2 9.73 8.74 2.34
CA SER A 2 9.03 7.48 2.05
C SER A 2 8.26 7.65 0.73
N ILE A 3 8.13 6.56 -0.03
CA ILE A 3 7.29 6.54 -1.25
C ILE A 3 5.86 7.00 -0.93
N VAL A 4 5.36 6.66 0.26
CA VAL A 4 4.01 7.01 0.73
C VAL A 4 3.88 8.53 0.88
N GLU A 5 4.85 9.18 1.54
CA GLU A 5 4.88 10.64 1.70
C GLU A 5 4.89 11.37 0.35
N THR A 6 5.65 10.85 -0.62
CA THR A 6 5.67 11.41 -1.97
C THR A 6 4.32 11.27 -2.64
N ILE A 7 3.71 10.08 -2.59
CA ILE A 7 2.40 9.81 -3.21
C ILE A 7 1.31 10.69 -2.60
N GLN A 8 1.28 10.81 -1.28
CA GLN A 8 0.26 11.60 -0.57
C GLN A 8 0.18 13.06 -1.02
N LYS A 9 1.32 13.69 -1.36
CA LYS A 9 1.35 15.07 -1.87
C LYS A 9 0.51 15.26 -3.14
N PHE A 10 0.33 14.19 -3.90
CA PHE A 10 -0.43 14.21 -5.15
C PHE A 10 -1.86 13.68 -4.99
N VAL A 11 -2.17 12.97 -3.90
CA VAL A 11 -3.49 12.35 -3.65
C VAL A 11 -4.63 13.39 -3.68
N SER A 12 -4.45 14.55 -3.06
CA SER A 12 -5.48 15.60 -3.02
C SER A 12 -5.75 16.25 -4.39
N ASN A 13 -4.80 16.16 -5.32
CA ASN A 13 -4.86 16.81 -6.63
C ASN A 13 -5.19 15.84 -7.78
N ASP A 14 -5.14 14.52 -7.54
CA ASP A 14 -5.43 13.49 -8.52
C ASP A 14 -6.48 12.52 -7.96
N THR A 15 -7.73 12.68 -8.38
CA THR A 15 -8.86 11.86 -7.94
C THR A 15 -8.65 10.36 -8.20
N ARG A 16 -8.00 10.00 -9.31
CA ARG A 16 -7.73 8.59 -9.61
C ARG A 16 -6.65 8.04 -8.68
N LEU A 17 -5.63 8.84 -8.36
CA LEU A 17 -4.65 8.49 -7.35
C LEU A 17 -5.29 8.34 -5.97
N ALA A 18 -6.23 9.22 -5.60
CA ALA A 18 -6.95 9.12 -4.33
C ALA A 18 -7.71 7.79 -4.20
N HIS A 19 -8.44 7.37 -5.23
CA HIS A 19 -9.12 6.08 -5.23
C HIS A 19 -8.16 4.89 -5.19
N LEU A 20 -7.03 4.97 -5.90
CA LEU A 20 -5.99 3.93 -5.83
C LEU A 20 -5.39 3.85 -4.42
N PHE A 21 -5.12 5.00 -3.81
CA PHE A 21 -4.54 5.10 -2.48
C PHE A 21 -5.49 4.55 -1.40
N GLU A 22 -6.78 4.87 -1.47
CA GLU A 22 -7.82 4.32 -0.58
C GLU A 22 -7.85 2.80 -0.66
N ARG A 23 -7.92 2.23 -1.87
CA ARG A 23 -7.93 0.78 -2.08
C ARG A 23 -6.66 0.10 -1.58
N VAL A 24 -5.50 0.74 -1.75
CA VAL A 24 -4.24 0.21 -1.23
C VAL A 24 -4.24 0.22 0.30
N ARG A 25 -4.79 1.27 0.92
CA ARG A 25 -4.95 1.35 2.38
C ARG A 25 -5.86 0.25 2.91
N GLU A 26 -7.03 0.04 2.30
CA GLU A 26 -7.95 -1.03 2.71
C GLU A 26 -7.27 -2.42 2.68
N ASN A 27 -6.56 -2.72 1.58
CA ASN A 27 -5.83 -3.99 1.47
C ASN A 27 -4.68 -4.09 2.50
N ALA A 28 -3.98 -2.99 2.77
CA ALA A 28 -2.93 -2.94 3.78
C ALA A 28 -3.48 -3.20 5.20
N GLU A 29 -4.61 -2.60 5.54
CA GLU A 29 -5.28 -2.80 6.83
C GLU A 29 -5.68 -4.25 7.03
N LEU A 30 -6.34 -4.86 6.03
CA LEU A 30 -6.73 -6.27 6.07
C LEU A 30 -5.51 -7.18 6.24
N TYR A 31 -4.44 -6.92 5.47
CA TYR A 31 -3.19 -7.65 5.57
C TYR A 31 -2.59 -7.56 6.99
N LEU A 32 -2.48 -6.37 7.56
CA LEU A 32 -1.93 -6.16 8.89
C LEU A 32 -2.77 -6.83 9.99
N ILE A 33 -4.10 -6.75 9.88
CA ILE A 33 -5.03 -7.41 10.81
C ILE A 33 -4.84 -8.93 10.75
N ALA A 34 -4.83 -9.53 9.56
CA ALA A 34 -4.64 -10.96 9.40
C ALA A 34 -3.26 -11.40 9.92
N LYS A 35 -2.21 -10.63 9.62
CA LYS A 35 -0.86 -10.89 10.11
C LYS A 35 -0.77 -10.84 11.64
N GLN A 36 -1.44 -9.88 12.29
CA GLN A 36 -1.48 -9.78 13.75
C GLN A 36 -2.23 -10.96 14.38
N ARG A 37 -3.25 -11.50 13.69
CA ARG A 37 -4.05 -12.65 14.16
C ARG A 37 -3.36 -13.99 13.93
N GLN A 38 -2.45 -14.08 12.97
CA GLN A 38 -1.73 -15.30 12.62
C GLN A 38 -0.99 -15.87 13.84
N LYS A 39 -1.18 -17.16 14.12
CA LYS A 39 -0.50 -17.88 15.20
C LYS A 39 0.15 -19.14 14.65
N GLY A 40 1.46 -19.10 14.46
CA GLY A 40 2.17 -20.20 13.80
C GLY A 40 1.67 -20.40 12.36
N CYS A 41 1.27 -21.62 12.03
CA CYS A 41 0.72 -21.95 10.71
C CYS A 41 -0.77 -21.59 10.55
N ASP A 42 -1.49 -21.36 11.65
CA ASP A 42 -2.89 -20.97 11.60
C ASP A 42 -3.02 -19.54 11.06
N GLY A 43 -3.86 -19.37 10.03
CA GLY A 43 -4.00 -18.10 9.29
C GLY A 43 -2.91 -17.84 8.24
N MET A 44 -1.90 -18.72 8.06
CA MET A 44 -0.81 -18.49 7.08
C MET A 44 -1.33 -18.34 5.64
N GLY A 45 -2.34 -19.13 5.26
CA GLY A 45 -2.94 -19.04 3.91
C GLY A 45 -3.69 -17.72 3.68
N GLU A 46 -4.45 -17.26 4.69
CA GLU A 46 -5.15 -15.97 4.64
C GLU A 46 -4.16 -14.81 4.53
N VAL A 47 -3.11 -14.83 5.36
CA VAL A 47 -2.05 -13.81 5.32
C VAL A 47 -1.35 -13.78 3.97
N ALA A 48 -1.08 -14.93 3.36
CA ALA A 48 -0.47 -15.00 2.04
C ALA A 48 -1.38 -14.37 0.96
N THR A 49 -2.66 -14.73 0.93
CA THR A 49 -3.63 -14.16 -0.01
C THR A 49 -3.75 -12.65 0.14
N LEU A 50 -3.92 -12.15 1.37
CA LEU A 50 -4.05 -10.71 1.61
C LEU A 50 -2.76 -9.94 1.31
N LYS A 51 -1.60 -10.57 1.51
CA LYS A 51 -0.32 -10.00 1.11
C LYS A 51 -0.22 -9.85 -0.41
N ASP A 52 -0.68 -10.85 -1.16
CA ASP A 52 -0.68 -10.81 -2.62
C ASP A 52 -1.66 -9.74 -3.14
N ASP A 53 -2.86 -9.65 -2.55
CA ASP A 53 -3.86 -8.62 -2.90
C ASP A 53 -3.36 -7.19 -2.61
N PHE A 54 -2.71 -6.99 -1.46
CA PHE A 54 -2.07 -5.73 -1.13
C PHE A 54 -0.91 -5.41 -2.08
N THR A 55 -0.05 -6.38 -2.36
CA THR A 55 1.08 -6.20 -3.29
C THR A 55 0.58 -5.85 -4.70
N TYR A 56 -0.49 -6.50 -5.15
CA TYR A 56 -1.11 -6.23 -6.43
C TYR A 56 -1.66 -4.79 -6.50
N SER A 57 -2.45 -4.35 -5.51
CA SER A 57 -3.00 -2.99 -5.50
C SER A 57 -1.90 -1.93 -5.39
N LEU A 58 -0.88 -2.16 -4.57
CA LEU A 58 0.27 -1.28 -4.41
C LEU A 58 1.03 -1.14 -5.74
N ASN A 59 1.26 -2.23 -6.47
CA ASN A 59 1.89 -2.19 -7.78
C ASN A 59 1.09 -1.38 -8.82
N GLN A 60 -0.25 -1.46 -8.79
CA GLN A 60 -1.11 -0.64 -9.65
C GLN A 60 -0.94 0.86 -9.34
N MET A 61 -0.93 1.22 -8.05
CA MET A 61 -0.71 2.60 -7.63
C MET A 61 0.69 3.11 -8.02
N VAL A 62 1.74 2.33 -7.74
CA VAL A 62 3.13 2.70 -8.10
C VAL A 62 3.29 2.87 -9.61
N ARG A 63 2.73 1.95 -10.40
CA ARG A 63 2.73 2.06 -11.86
C ARG A 63 2.04 3.35 -12.31
N TYR A 64 0.87 3.64 -11.78
CA TYR A 64 0.14 4.87 -12.10
C TYR A 64 0.95 6.13 -11.77
N CYS A 65 1.58 6.17 -10.59
CA CYS A 65 2.44 7.28 -10.19
C CYS A 65 3.67 7.43 -11.10
N LYS A 66 4.27 6.32 -11.57
CA LYS A 66 5.36 6.36 -12.56
C LYS A 66 4.89 6.89 -13.91
N GLU A 67 3.74 6.44 -14.40
CA GLU A 67 3.13 6.91 -15.66
C GLU A 67 2.81 8.41 -15.62
N LYS A 68 2.48 8.95 -14.43
CA LYS A 68 2.25 10.38 -14.20
C LYS A 68 3.53 11.20 -13.94
N GLY A 69 4.68 10.56 -13.77
CA GLY A 69 5.93 11.22 -13.40
C GLY A 69 6.01 11.69 -11.94
N TYR A 70 5.10 11.24 -11.07
CA TYR A 70 5.14 11.53 -9.62
C TYR A 70 6.26 10.77 -8.92
N LEU A 71 6.64 9.63 -9.49
CA LEU A 71 7.69 8.76 -9.00
C LEU A 71 8.69 8.50 -10.12
N SER A 72 9.98 8.51 -9.78
CA SER A 72 11.07 8.23 -10.71
C SER A 72 11.95 7.08 -10.19
N GLY A 73 12.57 6.36 -11.13
CA GLY A 73 13.51 5.28 -10.85
C GLY A 73 12.86 3.95 -10.42
N ASP A 74 13.73 3.01 -10.05
CA ASP A 74 13.34 1.75 -9.44
C ASP A 74 13.16 1.95 -7.93
N ILE A 75 11.95 1.61 -7.47
CA ILE A 75 11.57 1.80 -6.08
C ILE A 75 11.53 0.42 -5.44
N SER A 76 12.44 0.21 -4.50
CA SER A 76 12.43 -0.96 -3.64
C SER A 76 11.75 -0.59 -2.33
N TYR A 77 10.79 -1.41 -1.91
CA TYR A 77 10.11 -1.22 -0.63
C TYR A 77 9.76 -2.56 0.01
N GLY A 78 9.80 -2.60 1.34
CA GLY A 78 9.35 -3.74 2.12
C GLY A 78 7.83 -3.70 2.28
N ILE A 79 7.13 -4.77 1.91
CA ILE A 79 5.66 -4.86 1.99
C ILE A 79 5.15 -4.52 3.39
N ASP A 80 5.78 -5.04 4.44
CA ASP A 80 5.41 -4.77 5.83
C ASP A 80 5.56 -3.30 6.23
N LEU A 81 6.64 -2.66 5.78
CA LEU A 81 6.94 -1.27 6.08
C LEU A 81 5.94 -0.35 5.37
N ILE A 82 5.65 -0.61 4.10
CA ILE A 82 4.69 0.19 3.34
C ILE A 82 3.28 0.01 3.85
N ALA A 83 2.88 -1.20 4.24
CA ALA A 83 1.57 -1.41 4.87
C ALA A 83 1.43 -0.54 6.13
N GLY A 84 2.45 -0.54 6.98
CA GLY A 84 2.51 0.32 8.16
C GLY A 84 2.43 1.81 7.83
N ASP A 85 3.25 2.29 6.89
CA ASP A 85 3.27 3.70 6.47
C ASP A 85 1.90 4.14 5.89
N ILE A 86 1.28 3.34 5.02
CA ILE A 86 0.00 3.68 4.37
C ILE A 86 -1.14 3.75 5.39
N CYS A 87 -1.17 2.84 6.36
CA CYS A 87 -2.17 2.85 7.42
C CYS A 87 -1.88 3.93 8.49
N GLY A 88 -0.62 4.26 8.73
CA GLY A 88 -0.19 5.28 9.69
C GLY A 88 -0.39 6.71 9.22
N THR A 89 -0.61 6.91 7.92
CA THR A 89 -0.94 8.23 7.37
C THR A 89 -2.39 8.59 7.66
N GLN A 90 -2.69 9.55 8.53
CA GLN A 90 -4.05 10.13 8.58
C GLN A 90 -4.18 11.21 7.50
N PRO A 91 -5.35 11.36 6.85
CA PRO A 91 -5.67 12.61 6.18
C PRO A 91 -5.87 13.66 7.28
N GLU A 92 -5.00 14.67 7.33
CA GLU A 92 -5.27 15.91 8.08
C GLU A 92 -6.47 16.67 7.48
#